data_AF-A0A7S1XHU2-F1
#
_entry.id   AF-A0A7S1XHU2-F1
#
_cell.length_a   1.000
_cell.length_b   1.000
_cell.length_c   1.000
_cell.angle_alpha   90.00
_cell.angle_beta   90.00
_cell.angle_gamma   90.00
#
_symmetry.space_group_name_H-M   'P 1'
#
loop_
_entity.id
_entity.type
_entity.pdbx_description
1 polymer ?
#
loop_
_entity_poly.entity_id
_entity_poly.type
_entity_poly.pdbx_seq_one_letter_code
_entity_poly.pdbx_strand_id
1 'polypeptide(L)'
;SMVALVGDPYKDHDLWITAEMIDMIGQARPVFRVDPHHPGTEVVCEAAAALAASSMVFKAHGAFGPEYIKRLEQAAKELYDFGVTFQGNYTDAVPLVGEFYNSFSGWVDEMG
;
A
#
# COMPACT_ATOMS: atom_id res chain seq x y z
N SER A 1 3.60 -6.06 9.19
CA SER A 1 3.45 -6.36 7.75
C SER A 1 2.23 -5.65 7.19
N MET A 2 2.29 -5.18 5.95
CA MET A 2 1.17 -4.53 5.24
C MET A 2 0.89 -5.27 3.94
N VAL A 3 -0.37 -5.40 3.52
CA VAL A 3 -0.71 -5.90 2.18
C VAL A 3 -0.45 -4.77 1.18
N ALA A 4 0.35 -5.04 0.17
CA ALA A 4 0.77 -4.05 -0.80
C ALA A 4 0.20 -4.29 -2.21
N LEU A 5 -0.12 -5.55 -2.55
CA LEU A 5 -0.75 -5.90 -3.83
C LEU A 5 -1.73 -7.07 -3.68
N VAL A 6 -2.84 -7.00 -4.42
CA VAL A 6 -3.81 -8.10 -4.55
C VAL A 6 -4.12 -8.35 -6.02
N GLY A 7 -3.70 -9.51 -6.52
CA GLY A 7 -3.77 -9.87 -7.93
C GLY A 7 -2.38 -10.02 -8.54
N ASP A 8 -2.29 -10.88 -9.54
CA ASP A 8 -1.12 -10.98 -10.42
C ASP A 8 -1.36 -10.04 -11.60
N PRO A 9 -0.55 -8.97 -11.76
CA PRO A 9 -0.84 -7.92 -12.75
C PRO A 9 -0.80 -8.44 -14.19
N TYR A 10 0.01 -9.45 -14.49
CA TYR A 10 0.04 -10.03 -15.84
C TYR A 10 -1.29 -10.73 -16.14
N LYS A 11 -1.74 -11.57 -15.22
CA LYS A 11 -2.98 -12.32 -15.44
C LYS A 11 -4.24 -11.45 -15.33
N ASP A 12 -4.20 -10.40 -14.53
CA ASP A 12 -5.30 -9.43 -14.43
C ASP A 12 -5.44 -8.65 -15.74
N HIS A 13 -4.33 -8.22 -16.35
CA HIS A 13 -4.34 -7.49 -17.62
C HIS A 13 -4.60 -8.36 -18.87
N ASP A 14 -4.36 -9.67 -18.78
CA ASP A 14 -4.71 -10.63 -19.84
C ASP A 14 -6.23 -10.90 -19.94
N LEU A 15 -7.03 -10.39 -18.98
CA LEU A 15 -8.46 -10.66 -18.88
C LEU A 15 -9.28 -9.39 -19.10
N TRP A 16 -10.13 -9.41 -20.13
CA TRP A 16 -11.15 -8.39 -20.34
C TRP A 16 -12.54 -8.91 -19.97
N ILE A 17 -12.88 -8.80 -18.69
CA ILE A 17 -14.18 -9.20 -18.12
C ILE A 17 -14.62 -8.17 -17.10
N THR A 18 -15.87 -8.26 -16.61
CA THR A 18 -16.26 -7.45 -15.45
C THR A 18 -15.62 -8.00 -14.17
N ALA A 19 -15.32 -7.11 -13.21
CA ALA A 19 -14.60 -7.50 -11.99
C ALA A 19 -15.36 -8.57 -11.17
N GLU A 20 -16.69 -8.57 -11.23
CA GLU A 20 -17.55 -9.56 -10.55
C GLU A 20 -17.43 -10.97 -11.14
N MET A 21 -16.96 -11.10 -12.38
CA MET A 21 -16.79 -12.40 -13.06
C MET A 21 -15.48 -13.09 -12.69
N ILE A 22 -14.52 -12.40 -12.07
CA ILE A 22 -13.20 -12.95 -11.72
C ILE A 22 -13.34 -14.22 -10.86
N ASP A 23 -14.20 -14.19 -9.85
CA ASP A 23 -14.46 -15.34 -8.97
C ASP A 23 -15.16 -16.48 -9.73
N MET A 24 -16.04 -16.15 -10.66
CA MET A 24 -16.79 -17.12 -11.46
C MET A 24 -15.88 -17.92 -12.41
N ILE A 25 -14.84 -17.28 -12.95
CA ILE A 25 -13.86 -17.94 -13.84
C ILE A 25 -12.71 -18.60 -13.07
N GLY A 26 -12.71 -18.52 -11.74
CA GLY A 26 -11.71 -19.15 -10.88
C GLY A 26 -10.31 -18.52 -10.98
N GLN A 27 -10.24 -17.24 -11.36
CA GLN A 27 -8.96 -16.55 -11.50
C GLN A 27 -8.38 -16.22 -10.11
N ALA A 28 -7.21 -16.77 -9.82
CA ALA A 28 -6.54 -16.54 -8.53
C ALA A 28 -6.03 -15.10 -8.40
N ARG A 29 -6.33 -14.44 -7.28
CA ARG A 29 -5.79 -13.12 -6.90
C ARG A 29 -4.85 -13.25 -5.71
N PRO A 30 -3.56 -13.54 -5.92
CA PRO A 30 -2.59 -13.68 -4.83
C PRO A 30 -2.43 -12.37 -4.05
N VAL A 31 -2.05 -12.49 -2.78
CA VAL A 31 -1.82 -11.35 -1.88
C VAL A 31 -0.32 -11.23 -1.62
N PHE A 32 0.26 -10.08 -1.93
CA PHE A 32 1.65 -9.77 -1.64
C PHE A 32 1.74 -8.76 -0.49
N ARG A 33 2.74 -8.95 0.37
CA ARG A 33 2.90 -8.19 1.60
C ARG A 33 4.33 -7.70 1.74
N VAL A 34 4.46 -6.57 2.40
CA VAL A 34 5.74 -6.07 2.92
C VAL A 34 5.83 -6.39 4.41
N ASP A 35 7.03 -6.78 4.86
CA ASP A 35 7.33 -7.17 6.24
C ASP A 35 8.81 -6.87 6.57
N PRO A 36 9.26 -7.05 7.83
CA PRO A 36 10.64 -6.73 8.19
C PRO A 36 11.73 -7.48 7.40
N HIS A 37 11.41 -8.61 6.77
CA HIS A 37 12.32 -9.39 5.94
C HIS A 37 12.22 -9.03 4.45
N HIS A 38 11.07 -8.50 4.02
CA HIS A 38 10.81 -7.98 2.68
C HIS A 38 10.24 -6.55 2.78
N PRO A 39 11.09 -5.56 3.09
CA PRO A 39 10.65 -4.18 3.28
C PRO A 39 10.18 -3.55 1.97
N GLY A 40 9.36 -2.50 2.08
CA GLY A 40 8.91 -1.68 0.96
C GLY A 40 8.59 -0.29 1.46
N THR A 41 9.63 0.54 1.59
CA THR A 41 9.56 1.86 2.20
C THR A 41 8.61 2.76 1.44
N GLU A 42 8.66 2.76 0.11
CA GLU A 42 7.83 3.57 -0.78
C GLU A 42 6.34 3.41 -0.43
N VAL A 43 5.84 2.17 -0.58
CA VAL A 43 4.42 1.86 -0.47
C VAL A 43 3.92 2.05 0.96
N VAL A 44 4.76 1.79 1.97
CA VAL A 44 4.38 1.96 3.37
C VAL A 44 4.33 3.43 3.77
N CYS A 45 5.32 4.22 3.35
CA CYS A 45 5.38 5.65 3.64
C CYS A 45 4.27 6.41 2.91
N GLU A 46 3.95 6.05 1.66
CA GLU A 46 2.82 6.63 0.93
C GLU A 46 1.49 6.30 1.61
N ALA A 47 1.29 5.05 2.05
CA ALA A 47 0.11 4.68 2.83
C ALA A 47 0.03 5.45 4.17
N ALA A 48 1.16 5.65 4.84
CA ALA A 48 1.23 6.46 6.05
C ALA A 48 0.81 7.92 5.78
N ALA A 49 1.35 8.53 4.74
CA ALA A 49 1.03 9.89 4.32
C ALA A 49 -0.45 10.05 3.97
N ALA A 50 -1.03 9.11 3.23
CA ALA A 50 -2.45 9.11 2.86
C ALA A 50 -3.37 9.03 4.09
N LEU A 51 -3.04 8.19 5.07
CA LEU A 51 -3.80 8.06 6.32
C LEU A 51 -3.67 9.32 7.18
N ALA A 52 -2.47 9.90 7.28
CA ALA A 52 -2.25 11.15 7.99
C ALA A 52 -3.05 12.30 7.36
N ALA A 53 -2.97 12.47 6.03
CA ALA A 53 -3.71 13.49 5.30
C ALA A 53 -5.23 13.31 5.45
N SER A 54 -5.73 12.07 5.34
CA SER A 54 -7.14 11.76 5.58
C SER A 54 -7.59 12.17 6.98
N SER A 55 -6.78 11.88 8.01
CA SER A 55 -7.10 12.27 9.39
C SER A 55 -7.22 13.78 9.58
N MET A 56 -6.36 14.56 8.90
CA MET A 56 -6.38 16.03 8.94
C MET A 56 -7.64 16.57 8.26
N VAL A 57 -7.99 16.07 7.08
CA VAL A 57 -9.19 16.47 6.34
C VAL A 57 -10.45 16.15 7.15
N PHE A 58 -10.55 14.94 7.69
CA PHE A 58 -11.71 14.53 8.48
C PHE A 58 -11.87 15.35 9.75
N LYS A 59 -10.77 15.65 10.43
CA LYS A 59 -10.75 16.55 11.59
C LYS A 59 -11.19 17.97 11.21
N ALA A 60 -10.69 18.51 10.10
CA ALA A 60 -11.00 19.86 9.65
C ALA A 60 -12.48 20.05 9.26
N HIS A 61 -13.10 19.01 8.68
CA HIS A 61 -14.49 19.06 8.24
C HIS A 61 -15.49 18.49 9.27
N GLY A 62 -15.03 18.08 10.45
CA GLY A 62 -15.88 17.41 11.44
C GLY A 62 -16.53 16.13 10.91
N ALA A 63 -15.91 15.49 9.93
CA ALA A 63 -16.36 14.23 9.36
C ALA A 63 -15.83 13.07 10.21
N PHE A 64 -16.68 12.07 10.44
CA PHE A 64 -16.40 10.90 11.29
C PHE A 64 -16.18 11.20 12.78
N GLY A 65 -16.30 10.15 13.61
CA GLY A 65 -16.09 10.26 15.05
C GLY A 65 -14.61 10.36 15.44
N PRO A 66 -14.30 10.89 16.64
CA PRO A 66 -12.93 11.06 17.12
C PRO A 66 -12.13 9.76 17.17
N GLU A 67 -12.79 8.63 17.46
CA GLU A 67 -12.15 7.30 17.46
C GLU A 67 -11.64 6.88 16.08
N TYR A 68 -12.37 7.20 15.01
CA TYR A 68 -11.92 6.87 13.66
C TYR A 68 -10.73 7.73 13.24
N ILE A 69 -10.77 9.03 13.53
CA ILE A 69 -9.65 9.94 13.28
C ILE A 69 -8.40 9.46 14.01
N LYS A 70 -8.52 9.12 15.30
CA LYS A 70 -7.41 8.60 16.10
C LYS A 70 -6.85 7.29 15.54
N ARG A 71 -7.70 6.41 15.01
CA ARG A 71 -7.26 5.17 14.35
C ARG A 71 -6.43 5.44 13.10
N LEU A 72 -6.81 6.43 12.29
CA LEU A 72 -6.03 6.84 11.11
C LEU A 72 -4.67 7.40 11.51
N GLU A 73 -4.63 8.30 12.50
CA GLU A 73 -3.38 8.87 13.02
C GLU A 73 -2.44 7.79 13.58
N GLN A 74 -2.99 6.85 14.33
CA GLN A 74 -2.22 5.74 14.90
C GLN A 74 -1.65 4.83 13.79
N ALA A 75 -2.48 4.45 12.81
CA ALA A 75 -2.05 3.62 11.70
C ALA A 75 -1.00 4.33 10.82
N ALA A 76 -1.17 5.63 10.57
CA ALA A 76 -0.19 6.44 9.86
C ALA A 76 1.17 6.40 10.56
N LYS A 77 1.19 6.61 11.88
CA LYS A 77 2.42 6.57 12.68
C LYS A 77 3.08 5.20 12.66
N GLU A 78 2.31 4.12 12.86
CA GLU A 78 2.84 2.76 12.85
C GLU A 78 3.47 2.38 11.50
N LEU A 79 2.84 2.80 10.39
CA LEU A 79 3.38 2.58 9.05
C LEU A 79 4.63 3.43 8.81
N TYR A 80 4.63 4.71 9.16
CA TYR A 80 5.81 5.56 9.02
C TYR A 80 7.00 5.00 9.84
N ASP A 81 6.76 4.63 11.10
CA ASP A 81 7.78 4.03 11.97
C ASP A 81 8.30 2.72 11.37
N PHE A 82 7.43 1.90 10.75
CA PHE A 82 7.84 0.70 10.02
C PHE A 82 8.74 1.04 8.83
N GLY A 83 8.34 1.99 7.97
CA GLY A 83 9.08 2.37 6.76
C GLY A 83 10.46 2.97 7.07
N VAL A 84 10.56 3.75 8.15
CA VAL A 84 11.83 4.30 8.65
C VAL A 84 12.71 3.21 9.26
N THR A 85 12.12 2.23 9.97
CA THR A 85 12.88 1.17 10.65
C THR A 85 13.36 0.08 9.69
N PHE A 86 12.54 -0.32 8.73
CA PHE A 86 12.80 -1.41 7.79
C PHE A 86 12.85 -0.84 6.38
N GLN A 87 14.04 -0.35 6.00
CA GLN A 87 14.26 0.28 4.71
C GLN A 87 14.50 -0.76 3.60
N GLY A 88 13.88 -0.53 2.44
CA GLY A 88 14.15 -1.28 1.20
C GLY A 88 13.06 -1.05 0.17
N ASN A 89 13.34 -1.39 -1.09
CA ASN A 89 12.45 -1.03 -2.18
C ASN A 89 11.23 -1.96 -2.24
N TYR A 90 10.07 -1.39 -2.51
CA TYR A 90 8.83 -2.13 -2.75
C TYR A 90 8.97 -3.19 -3.85
N THR A 91 9.74 -2.89 -4.91
CA THR A 91 10.00 -3.81 -6.02
C THR A 91 10.85 -5.02 -5.63
N ASP A 92 11.60 -4.95 -4.52
CA ASP A 92 12.33 -6.11 -3.98
C ASP A 92 11.38 -7.05 -3.23
N ALA A 93 10.36 -6.51 -2.55
CA ALA A 93 9.34 -7.28 -1.85
C ALA A 93 8.25 -7.85 -2.78
N VAL A 94 7.93 -7.14 -3.87
CA VAL A 94 6.94 -7.56 -4.86
C VAL A 94 7.51 -7.41 -6.28
N PRO A 95 8.37 -8.34 -6.74
CA PRO A 95 9.06 -8.22 -8.02
C PRO A 95 8.15 -8.04 -9.24
N LEU A 96 6.92 -8.56 -9.15
CA LEU A 96 5.92 -8.47 -10.21
C LEU A 96 5.49 -7.04 -10.52
N VAL A 97 5.71 -6.07 -9.62
CA VAL A 97 5.36 -4.67 -9.87
C VAL A 97 6.43 -3.90 -10.63
N GLY A 98 7.63 -4.43 -10.82
CA GLY A 98 8.74 -3.71 -11.45
C GLY A 98 8.45 -3.24 -12.88
N GLU A 99 7.55 -3.90 -13.62
CA GLU A 99 7.14 -3.49 -14.97
C GLU A 99 5.90 -2.57 -14.99
N PHE A 100 5.22 -2.40 -13.86
CA PHE A 100 3.96 -1.64 -13.76
C PHE A 100 4.06 -0.39 -12.87
N TYR A 101 4.74 -0.52 -11.72
CA TYR A 101 4.96 0.50 -10.70
C TYR A 101 6.42 0.40 -10.22
N ASN A 102 7.36 0.66 -11.13
CA ASN A 102 8.77 0.62 -10.79
C ASN A 102 9.15 1.82 -9.93
N SER A 103 9.92 1.60 -8.86
CA SER A 103 10.58 2.68 -8.12
C SER A 103 11.80 3.13 -8.94
N PHE A 104 11.62 4.13 -9.81
CA PHE A 104 12.68 4.64 -10.70
C PHE A 104 13.64 5.63 -9.99
N SER A 105 13.24 6.21 -8.86
CA SER A 105 14.00 7.25 -8.11
C SER A 105 14.61 6.77 -6.79
N GLY A 106 14.24 5.58 -6.29
CA GLY A 106 14.58 5.09 -4.94
C GLY A 106 13.63 5.63 -3.86
N TRP A 107 13.84 5.25 -2.60
CA TRP A 107 12.92 5.56 -1.47
C TRP A 107 13.17 6.91 -0.78
N VAL A 108 14.14 7.68 -1.24
CA VAL A 108 14.65 8.87 -0.54
C VAL A 108 13.69 10.06 -0.64
N ASP A 109 12.92 10.15 -1.73
CA ASP A 109 11.92 11.20 -1.93
C ASP A 109 10.61 10.96 -1.18
N GLU A 110 10.30 9.72 -0.78
CA GLU A 110 9.07 9.40 -0.04
C GLU A 110 9.20 9.57 1.48
N MET A 111 10.41 9.87 1.98
CA MET A 111 10.66 10.14 3.39
C MET A 111 10.51 11.63 3.79
N GLY A 112 10.04 12.47 2.87
CA GLY A 112 9.88 13.92 3.07
C GLY A 112 8.81 14.32 4.08
#